data_AF-A0A9D5UUC6-F1
#
_entry.id   AF-A0A9D5UUC6-F1
#
_cell.length_a   1.000
_cell.length_b   1.000
_cell.length_c   1.000
_cell.angle_alpha   90.00
_cell.angle_beta   90.00
_cell.angle_gamma   90.00
#
_symmetry.space_group_name_H-M   'P 1'
#
loop_
_entity.id
_entity.type
_entity.pdbx_description
1 polymer ?
#
loop_
_entity_poly.entity_id
_entity_poly.type
_entity_poly.pdbx_seq_one_letter_code
_entity_poly.pdbx_strand_id
1 'polypeptide(L)'
;MLRLQFDIAAIRDQLAAADMERQANGGRIDTDWFRRARTSLRFKREELAYLQEHIRHCASANKARLKDTIIAIARRDYGEDGWRWVLDEAHRLLQEGGA
;
A
#
# COMPACT_ATOMS: atom_id res chain seq x y z
N MET A 1 -9.87 -3.65 -0.89
CA MET A 1 -8.75 -3.27 -1.78
C MET A 1 -8.90 -3.84 -3.18
N LEU A 2 -8.98 -5.17 -3.35
CA LEU A 2 -9.26 -5.83 -4.65
C LEU A 2 -10.48 -5.27 -5.36
N ARG A 3 -11.61 -5.13 -4.65
CA ARG A 3 -12.83 -4.51 -5.18
C ARG A 3 -12.62 -3.09 -5.71
N LEU A 4 -11.86 -2.26 -5.01
CA LEU A 4 -11.59 -0.88 -5.42
C LEU A 4 -10.67 -0.84 -6.66
N GLN A 5 -9.71 -1.76 -6.76
CA GLN A 5 -8.88 -1.92 -7.96
C GLN A 5 -9.71 -2.38 -9.16
N PHE A 6 -10.65 -3.31 -8.97
CA PHE A 6 -11.59 -3.72 -10.02
C PHE A 6 -12.50 -2.58 -10.47
N ASP A 7 -13.06 -1.81 -9.54
CA ASP A 7 -13.87 -0.63 -9.88
C ASP A 7 -13.08 0.39 -10.70
N ILE A 8 -11.82 0.65 -10.32
CA ILE A 8 -10.91 1.54 -11.07
C ILE A 8 -10.66 1.00 -12.47
N ALA A 9 -10.41 -0.31 -12.61
CA ALA A 9 -10.21 -0.95 -13.91
C ALA A 9 -11.47 -0.82 -14.77
N ALA A 10 -12.63 -1.15 -14.23
CA ALA A 10 -13.91 -1.05 -14.93
C ALA A 10 -14.21 0.36 -15.43
N ILE A 11 -13.94 1.41 -14.63
CA ILE A 11 -14.13 2.80 -15.08
C ILE A 11 -13.15 3.16 -16.21
N ARG A 12 -11.90 2.66 -16.16
CA ARG A 12 -10.93 2.88 -17.24
C ARG A 12 -11.36 2.19 -18.52
N ASP A 13 -11.88 0.97 -18.42
CA ASP A 13 -12.37 0.20 -19.56
C ASP A 13 -13.58 0.88 -20.19
N GLN A 14 -14.51 1.40 -19.39
CA GLN A 14 -15.65 2.19 -19.87
C GLN A 14 -15.22 3.48 -20.60
N LEU A 15 -14.23 4.21 -20.05
CA LEU A 15 -13.67 5.39 -20.69
C LEU A 15 -12.99 5.07 -22.02
N ALA A 16 -12.24 3.97 -22.07
CA ALA A 16 -11.58 3.50 -23.29
C ALA A 16 -12.60 3.03 -24.35
N ALA A 17 -13.62 2.29 -23.94
CA ALA A 17 -14.70 1.84 -24.82
C ALA A 17 -15.46 3.01 -25.45
N ALA A 18 -15.83 4.02 -24.63
CA ALA A 18 -16.49 5.22 -25.14
C ALA A 18 -15.59 6.03 -26.09
N ASP A 19 -14.27 6.07 -25.84
CA ASP A 19 -13.35 6.72 -26.77
C ASP A 19 -13.19 5.95 -28.09
N MET A 20 -13.13 4.62 -28.06
CA MET A 20 -13.11 3.79 -29.26
C MET A 20 -14.40 3.98 -30.09
N GLU A 21 -15.57 4.00 -29.44
CA GLU A 21 -16.84 4.24 -30.11
C GLU A 21 -16.90 5.63 -30.75
N ARG A 22 -16.39 6.65 -30.04
CA ARG A 22 -16.23 8.01 -30.58
C ARG A 22 -15.38 8.03 -31.84
N GLN A 23 -14.23 7.35 -31.81
CA GLN A 23 -13.29 7.28 -32.92
C GLN A 23 -13.87 6.53 -34.13
N ALA A 24 -14.62 5.44 -33.89
CA ALA A 24 -15.21 4.62 -34.94
C ALA A 24 -16.38 5.31 -35.65
N ASN A 25 -17.26 5.96 -34.88
CA ASN A 25 -18.52 6.50 -35.40
C ASN A 25 -18.50 8.02 -35.65
N GLY A 26 -17.40 8.71 -35.30
CA GLY A 26 -17.29 10.17 -35.41
C GLY A 26 -18.23 10.95 -34.48
N GLY A 27 -18.86 10.27 -33.51
CA GLY A 27 -19.81 10.86 -32.57
C GLY A 27 -19.14 11.77 -31.52
N ARG A 28 -19.94 12.43 -30.68
CA ARG A 28 -19.45 13.17 -29.50
C ARG A 28 -19.70 12.34 -28.24
N ILE A 29 -18.70 12.29 -27.36
CA ILE A 29 -18.87 11.73 -26.01
C ILE A 29 -19.77 12.66 -25.19
N ASP A 30 -20.68 12.08 -24.38
CA ASP A 30 -21.41 12.81 -23.36
C ASP A 30 -20.42 13.42 -22.35
N THR A 31 -20.37 14.76 -22.36
CA THR A 31 -19.40 15.52 -21.56
C THR A 31 -19.68 15.38 -20.07
N ASP A 32 -20.94 15.29 -19.66
CA ASP A 32 -21.32 15.19 -18.25
C ASP A 32 -21.07 13.77 -17.73
N TRP A 33 -21.35 12.75 -18.53
CA TRP A 33 -20.90 11.39 -18.23
C TRP A 33 -19.37 11.30 -18.08
N PHE A 34 -18.62 11.83 -19.04
CA PHE A 34 -17.15 11.76 -19.02
C PHE A 34 -16.55 12.45 -17.79
N ARG A 35 -17.08 13.64 -17.44
CA ARG A 35 -16.69 14.36 -16.21
C ARG A 35 -17.00 13.53 -14.97
N ARG A 36 -18.19 12.96 -14.86
CA ARG A 36 -18.57 12.10 -13.73
C ARG A 36 -17.65 10.87 -13.62
N ALA A 37 -17.35 10.21 -14.73
CA ALA A 37 -16.45 9.05 -14.77
C ALA A 37 -15.02 9.43 -14.32
N ARG A 38 -14.49 10.56 -14.80
CA ARG A 38 -13.17 11.08 -14.38
C ARG A 38 -13.13 11.43 -12.90
N THR A 39 -14.17 12.08 -12.39
CA THR A 39 -14.29 12.42 -10.97
C THR A 39 -14.36 11.16 -10.11
N SER A 40 -15.18 10.17 -10.49
CA SER A 40 -15.27 8.89 -9.81
C SER A 40 -13.93 8.15 -9.78
N LEU A 41 -13.22 8.12 -10.92
CA LEU A 41 -11.89 7.54 -11.03
C LEU A 41 -10.88 8.21 -10.10
N ARG A 42 -10.92 9.54 -10.00
CA ARG A 42 -10.04 10.31 -9.09
C ARG A 42 -10.29 9.90 -7.64
N PHE A 43 -11.54 9.97 -7.19
CA PHE A 43 -11.89 9.63 -5.80
C PHE A 43 -11.51 8.20 -5.44
N LYS A 44 -11.79 7.22 -6.31
CA LYS A 44 -11.43 5.82 -6.04
C LYS A 44 -9.91 5.60 -5.98
N ARG A 45 -9.13 6.33 -6.77
CA ARG A 45 -7.65 6.30 -6.71
C ARG A 45 -7.12 6.91 -5.41
N GLU A 46 -7.66 8.04 -5.00
CA GLU A 46 -7.31 8.69 -3.73
C GLU A 46 -7.65 7.76 -2.54
N GLU A 47 -8.82 7.12 -2.55
CA GLU A 47 -9.22 6.14 -1.54
C GLU A 47 -8.28 4.92 -1.52
N LEU A 48 -7.88 4.40 -2.68
CA LEU A 48 -6.94 3.28 -2.76
C LEU A 48 -5.58 3.66 -2.17
N ALA A 49 -5.06 4.84 -2.52
CA ALA A 49 -3.80 5.35 -2.00
C ALA A 49 -3.84 5.55 -0.49
N TYR A 50 -4.95 6.11 0.02
CA TYR A 50 -5.18 6.27 1.46
C TYR A 50 -5.17 4.91 2.19
N LEU A 51 -5.89 3.91 1.68
CA LEU A 51 -5.93 2.57 2.28
C LEU A 51 -4.56 1.89 2.23
N GLN A 52 -3.82 2.04 1.13
CA GLN A 52 -2.45 1.54 1.00
C GLN A 52 -1.55 2.13 2.08
N GLU A 53 -1.62 3.44 2.26
CA GLU A 53 -0.82 4.13 3.26
C GLU A 53 -1.20 3.72 4.67
N HIS A 54 -2.50 3.66 4.96
CA HIS A 54 -3.00 3.23 6.25
C HIS A 54 -2.54 1.81 6.61
N ILE A 55 -2.63 0.87 5.67
CA ILE A 55 -2.14 -0.50 5.88
C ILE A 55 -0.63 -0.54 6.13
N ARG A 56 0.16 0.22 5.36
CA ARG A 56 1.61 0.32 5.58
C ARG A 56 1.94 0.86 6.97
N HIS A 57 1.23 1.90 7.39
CA HIS A 57 1.40 2.49 8.71
C HIS A 57 1.03 1.49 9.82
N CYS A 58 -0.10 0.80 9.71
CA CYS A 58 -0.51 -0.22 10.68
C CYS A 58 0.47 -1.41 10.73
N ALA A 59 0.96 -1.87 9.57
CA ALA A 59 1.94 -2.96 9.50
C ALA A 59 3.26 -2.54 10.16
N SER A 60 3.71 -1.31 9.92
CA SER A 60 4.87 -0.70 10.57
C SER A 60 4.69 -0.63 12.10
N ALA A 61 3.55 -0.12 12.56
CA ALA A 61 3.24 -0.03 13.99
C ALA A 61 3.19 -1.41 14.67
N ASN A 62 2.59 -2.41 14.01
CA ASN A 62 2.57 -3.78 14.51
C ASN A 62 3.97 -4.41 14.57
N LYS A 63 4.81 -4.17 13.54
CA LYS A 63 6.21 -4.62 13.53
C LYS A 63 7.01 -3.97 14.66
N ALA A 64 6.83 -2.67 14.89
CA ALA A 64 7.48 -1.95 15.99
C ALA A 64 7.05 -2.53 17.35
N ARG A 65 5.75 -2.72 17.58
CA ARG A 65 5.21 -3.31 18.81
C ARG A 65 5.71 -4.74 19.04
N LEU A 66 5.77 -5.56 17.98
CA LEU A 66 6.32 -6.92 18.07
C LEU A 66 7.80 -6.88 18.46
N LYS A 67 8.60 -6.03 17.80
CA LYS A 67 10.02 -5.82 18.12
C LYS A 67 10.19 -5.44 19.59
N ASP A 68 9.42 -4.47 20.08
CA ASP A 68 9.52 -4.01 21.47
C ASP A 68 9.13 -5.12 22.46
N THR A 69 8.14 -5.94 22.11
CA THR A 69 7.74 -7.10 22.92
C THR A 69 8.85 -8.17 22.97
N ILE A 70 9.49 -8.46 21.83
CA ILE A 70 10.63 -9.39 21.77
C ILE A 70 11.79 -8.86 22.61
N ILE A 71 12.12 -7.57 22.51
CA ILE A 71 13.17 -6.94 23.32
C ILE A 71 12.85 -7.07 24.82
N ALA A 72 11.60 -6.83 25.21
CA ALA A 72 11.19 -6.93 26.61
C ALA A 72 11.35 -8.36 27.16
N ILE A 73 10.98 -9.38 26.37
CA ILE A 73 11.16 -10.80 26.74
C ILE A 73 12.66 -11.15 26.80
N ALA A 74 13.42 -10.82 25.76
CA ALA A 74 14.84 -11.14 25.67
C ALA A 74 15.63 -10.50 26.82
N ARG A 75 15.37 -9.22 27.15
CA ARG A 75 16.00 -8.53 28.28
C ARG A 75 15.67 -9.17 29.62
N ARG A 76 14.44 -9.67 29.79
CA ARG A 76 14.02 -10.33 31.03
C ARG A 76 14.75 -11.66 31.24
N ASP A 77 14.92 -12.44 30.17
CA ASP A 77 15.32 -13.84 30.30
C ASP A 77 16.85 -14.06 30.15
N TYR A 78 17.58 -13.18 29.44
CA TYR A 78 19.00 -13.38 29.11
C TYR A 78 20.00 -12.66 30.03
N GLY A 79 19.55 -11.76 30.92
CA GLY A 79 20.45 -10.90 31.70
C GLY A 79 21.30 -9.98 30.81
N GLU A 80 22.22 -9.21 31.41
CA GLU A 80 23.01 -8.21 30.67
C GLU A 80 24.01 -8.83 29.68
N ASP A 81 24.72 -9.89 30.08
CA ASP A 81 25.74 -10.51 29.22
C ASP A 81 25.12 -11.25 28.03
N GLY A 82 24.00 -11.95 28.24
CA GLY A 82 23.26 -12.60 27.17
C GLY A 82 22.58 -11.59 26.23
N TRP A 83 22.05 -10.50 26.78
CA TRP A 83 21.50 -9.41 25.98
C TRP A 83 22.56 -8.72 25.11
N ARG A 84 23.77 -8.53 25.64
CA ARG A 84 24.91 -7.96 24.91
C ARG A 84 25.33 -8.84 23.74
N TRP A 85 25.40 -10.16 23.92
CA TRP A 85 25.66 -11.09 22.82
C TRP A 85 24.60 -11.00 21.70
N VAL A 86 23.31 -10.93 22.06
CA VAL A 86 22.22 -10.77 21.09
C VAL A 86 22.36 -9.47 20.29
N LEU A 87 22.76 -8.37 20.94
CA LEU A 87 22.98 -7.09 20.25
C LEU A 87 24.19 -7.13 19.31
N ASP A 88 25.29 -7.77 19.72
CA ASP A 88 26.50 -7.89 18.90
C ASP A 88 26.20 -8.71 17.63
N GLU A 89 25.48 -9.82 17.78
CA GLU A 89 25.06 -10.66 16.66
C GLU A 89 24.06 -9.96 15.73
N ALA A 90 23.09 -9.21 16.29
CA ALA A 90 22.15 -8.42 15.51
C ALA A 90 22.85 -7.32 14.70
N HIS A 91 23.86 -6.64 15.27
CA HIS A 91 24.66 -5.67 14.54
C HIS A 91 25.47 -6.33 13.41
N ARG A 92 26.08 -7.49 13.67
CA ARG A 92 26.81 -8.25 12.65
C ARG A 92 25.92 -8.57 11.45
N LEU A 93 24.72 -9.12 11.69
CA LEU A 93 23.76 -9.45 10.64
C LEU A 93 23.23 -8.21 9.89
N LEU A 94 23.07 -7.08 10.58
CA LEU A 94 22.66 -5.83 9.93
C LEU A 94 23.74 -5.28 8.99
N GLN A 95 25.01 -5.40 9.36
CA GLN A 95 26.14 -5.00 8.51
C GLN A 95 26.32 -5.95 7.31
N GLU A 96 26.07 -7.24 7.50
CA GLU A 96 26.15 -8.26 6.43
C GLU A 96 24.98 -8.21 5.45
N GLY A 97 23.77 -7.88 5.91
CA GLY A 97 22.57 -7.74 5.07
C GLY A 97 22.38 -6.37 4.42
N GLY A 98 23.32 -5.44 4.61
CA GLY A 98 23.32 -4.09 4.06
C GLY A 98 24.07 -3.90 2.74
N ALA A 99 24.53 -4.98 2.11
CA ALA A 99 25.15 -5.03 0.77
C ALA A 99 24.18 -5.61 -0.28
#